data_AF-A0A1J5ID80-F1
#
_entry.id   AF-A0A1J5ID80-F1
#
_cell.length_a   1.000
_cell.length_b   1.000
_cell.length_c   1.000
_cell.angle_alpha   90.00
_cell.angle_beta   90.00
_cell.angle_gamma   90.00
#
_symmetry.space_group_name_H-M   'P 1'
#
loop_
_entity.id
_entity.type
_entity.pdbx_description
1 polymer ?
#
loop_
_entity_poly.entity_id
_entity_poly.type
_entity_poly.pdbx_seq_one_letter_code
_entity_poly.pdbx_strand_id
1 'polypeptide(L)'
;MNRAFAEKGMEITLPLDGKVVVTKIEVLEKAKTPGRIKLLLQVGFLNDHGKEEREIFLCEGPLRTLRKSVAPVIEPPKASLLPVRKQMDFASCEETLAYLREAFSHLLQDKGYLPAEREGADFYFEREGKGFFVNCVVRFDEPAFERARSLVELRRSLKSQGAANDFALVAPAIQEPLGIPLRHQERWVARHQEHLSVQRIGVYGVNNEDPNKIYPFTVYPQALELKRYFMITSQQWSLVRSRYVLERTKREE
;
A
#
# COMPACT_ATOMS: atom_id res chain seq x y z
N MET A 1 0.80 -34.98 -10.46
CA MET A 1 0.15 -33.80 -9.84
C MET A 1 0.08 -34.04 -8.33
N ASN A 2 0.61 -33.13 -7.51
CA ASN A 2 0.66 -33.31 -6.05
C ASN A 2 -0.68 -32.89 -5.40
N ARG A 3 -1.32 -33.80 -4.67
CA ARG A 3 -2.64 -33.56 -4.04
C ARG A 3 -2.62 -32.37 -3.08
N ALA A 4 -1.53 -32.16 -2.34
CA ALA A 4 -1.41 -31.06 -1.37
C ALA A 4 -1.37 -29.66 -2.04
N PHE A 5 -0.86 -29.56 -3.27
CA PHE A 5 -0.94 -28.32 -4.05
C PHE A 5 -2.33 -28.15 -4.66
N ALA A 6 -2.92 -29.23 -5.18
CA ALA A 6 -4.25 -29.21 -5.78
C ALA A 6 -5.35 -28.78 -4.78
N GLU A 7 -5.28 -29.26 -3.53
CA GLU A 7 -6.17 -28.84 -2.43
C GLU A 7 -6.11 -27.33 -2.14
N LYS A 8 -4.99 -26.68 -2.47
CA LYS A 8 -4.78 -25.24 -2.33
C LYS A 8 -5.04 -24.47 -3.63
N GLY A 9 -5.62 -25.13 -4.64
CA GLY A 9 -5.93 -24.54 -5.95
C GLY A 9 -4.69 -24.30 -6.80
N MET A 10 -3.55 -24.88 -6.44
CA MET A 10 -2.29 -24.74 -7.16
C MET A 10 -2.07 -25.98 -8.02
N GLU A 11 -2.03 -25.81 -9.34
CA GLU A 11 -1.71 -26.90 -10.26
C GLU A 11 -0.20 -26.95 -10.50
N ILE A 12 0.53 -27.36 -9.47
CA ILE A 12 1.99 -27.47 -9.51
C ILE A 12 2.40 -28.94 -9.58
N THR A 13 3.28 -29.25 -10.52
CA THR A 13 3.95 -30.55 -10.64
C THR A 13 5.40 -30.39 -10.23
N LEU A 14 5.86 -31.22 -9.28
CA LEU A 14 7.27 -31.29 -8.91
C LEU A 14 8.05 -32.00 -10.02
N PRO A 15 9.24 -31.51 -10.40
CA PRO A 15 10.10 -32.16 -11.40
C PRO A 15 10.87 -33.32 -10.77
N LEU A 16 10.16 -34.26 -10.13
CA LEU A 16 10.72 -35.47 -9.52
C LEU A 16 10.15 -36.70 -10.22
N ASP A 17 10.95 -37.74 -10.33
CA ASP A 17 10.50 -39.02 -10.85
C ASP A 17 9.39 -39.63 -9.97
N GLY A 18 8.39 -40.23 -10.61
CA GLY A 18 7.17 -40.72 -9.93
C GLY A 18 7.37 -41.86 -8.91
N LYS A 19 8.61 -42.31 -8.70
CA LYS A 19 8.99 -43.36 -7.73
C LYS A 19 9.61 -42.80 -6.45
N VAL A 20 9.88 -41.50 -6.41
CA VAL A 20 10.57 -40.84 -5.30
C VAL A 20 9.60 -40.50 -4.17
N VAL A 21 9.96 -40.88 -2.93
CA VAL A 21 9.15 -40.57 -1.74
C VAL A 21 9.56 -39.22 -1.18
N VAL A 22 8.67 -38.24 -1.30
CA VAL A 22 8.87 -36.89 -0.74
C VAL A 22 8.65 -36.92 0.77
N THR A 23 9.67 -36.54 1.54
CA THR A 23 9.65 -36.48 3.02
C THR A 23 9.20 -35.11 3.52
N LYS A 24 9.64 -34.03 2.86
CA LYS A 24 9.38 -32.66 3.29
C LYS A 24 9.29 -31.70 2.11
N ILE A 25 8.44 -30.68 2.21
CA ILE A 25 8.41 -29.56 1.28
C ILE A 25 8.38 -28.26 2.10
N GLU A 26 9.33 -27.37 1.84
CA GLU A 26 9.37 -26.01 2.39
C GLU A 26 9.24 -25.00 1.26
N VAL A 27 8.45 -23.94 1.50
CA VAL A 27 8.32 -22.83 0.55
C VAL A 27 9.32 -21.76 0.95
N LEU A 28 10.35 -21.57 0.14
CA LEU A 28 11.37 -20.56 0.35
C LEU A 28 10.88 -19.18 -0.11
N GLU A 29 10.26 -19.14 -1.30
CA GLU A 29 9.72 -17.92 -1.87
C GLU A 29 8.39 -18.16 -2.58
N LYS A 30 7.57 -17.12 -2.62
CA LYS A 30 6.24 -17.16 -3.24
C LYS A 30 5.94 -15.85 -3.95
N ALA A 31 5.83 -15.90 -5.27
CA ALA A 31 5.36 -14.79 -6.08
C ALA A 31 4.00 -15.14 -6.71
N LYS A 32 3.05 -14.21 -6.63
CA LYS A 32 1.73 -14.35 -7.26
C LYS A 32 1.59 -13.34 -8.38
N THR A 33 1.13 -13.81 -9.52
CA THR A 33 0.71 -12.98 -10.66
C THR A 33 -0.74 -13.33 -11.01
N PRO A 34 -1.48 -12.47 -11.73
CA PRO A 34 -2.88 -12.78 -12.08
C PRO A 34 -3.01 -14.15 -12.76
N GLY A 35 -3.75 -15.07 -12.14
CA GLY A 35 -3.98 -16.42 -12.65
C GLY A 35 -2.84 -17.44 -12.48
N ARG A 36 -1.67 -17.02 -11.95
CA ARG A 36 -0.49 -17.89 -11.82
C ARG A 36 0.20 -17.74 -10.47
N ILE A 37 0.98 -18.75 -10.13
CA ILE A 37 1.81 -18.77 -8.94
C ILE A 37 3.19 -19.34 -9.27
N LYS A 38 4.21 -18.69 -8.73
CA LYS A 38 5.61 -19.13 -8.80
C LYS A 38 6.09 -19.40 -7.38
N LEU A 39 6.57 -20.61 -7.13
CA LEU A 39 7.08 -21.06 -5.84
C LEU A 39 8.53 -21.49 -5.99
N LEU A 40 9.39 -21.00 -5.11
CA LEU A 40 10.70 -21.62 -4.88
C LEU A 40 10.53 -22.58 -3.70
N LEU A 41 10.75 -23.85 -3.94
CA LEU A 41 10.51 -24.93 -2.99
C LEU A 41 11.84 -25.59 -2.63
N GLN A 42 12.06 -25.87 -1.35
CA GLN A 42 13.03 -26.88 -0.94
C GLN A 42 12.29 -28.18 -0.70
N VAL A 43 12.66 -29.25 -1.42
CA VAL A 43 12.01 -30.55 -1.33
C VAL A 43 13.00 -31.56 -0.80
N GLY A 44 12.67 -32.17 0.34
CA GLY A 44 13.35 -33.33 0.88
C GLY A 44 12.71 -34.61 0.33
N PHE A 45 13.53 -35.55 -0.15
CA PHE A 45 13.07 -36.83 -0.66
C PHE A 45 14.07 -37.96 -0.40
N LEU A 46 13.58 -39.19 -0.39
CA LEU A 46 14.42 -40.39 -0.31
C LEU A 46 14.87 -40.79 -1.72
N ASN A 47 16.17 -40.89 -1.93
CA ASN A 47 16.73 -41.44 -3.16
C ASN A 47 16.57 -42.98 -3.21
N ASP A 48 16.97 -43.60 -4.32
CA ASP A 48 16.87 -45.05 -4.54
C ASP A 48 17.69 -45.90 -3.54
N HIS A 49 18.57 -45.26 -2.76
CA HIS A 49 19.36 -45.88 -1.71
C HIS A 49 18.75 -45.67 -0.30
N GLY A 50 17.56 -45.08 -0.20
CA GLY A 50 16.89 -44.79 1.06
C GLY A 50 17.54 -43.66 1.87
N LYS A 51 18.41 -42.85 1.24
CA LYS A 51 19.05 -41.69 1.87
C LYS A 51 18.24 -40.44 1.58
N GLU A 52 18.08 -39.59 2.60
CA GLU A 52 17.40 -38.32 2.46
C GLU A 52 18.31 -37.30 1.74
N GLU A 53 17.80 -36.75 0.65
CA GLU A 53 18.39 -35.64 -0.10
C GLU A 53 17.44 -34.45 -0.07
N ARG A 54 18.00 -33.24 -0.26
CA ARG A 54 17.23 -31.99 -0.30
C ARG A 54 17.66 -31.19 -1.51
N GLU A 55 16.70 -30.81 -2.33
CA GLU A 55 16.94 -30.03 -3.54
C GLU A 55 15.98 -28.85 -3.62
N ILE A 56 16.40 -27.81 -4.35
CA ILE A 56 15.60 -26.60 -4.54
C ILE A 56 15.01 -26.62 -5.95
N PHE A 57 13.69 -26.50 -6.02
CA PHE A 57 12.94 -26.47 -7.26
C PHE A 57 12.21 -25.15 -7.44
N LEU A 58 12.32 -24.59 -8.64
CA LEU A 58 11.49 -23.48 -9.05
C LEU A 58 10.29 -24.03 -9.81
N CYS A 59 9.10 -23.86 -9.24
CA CYS A 59 7.87 -24.37 -9.81
C CYS A 59 6.92 -23.22 -10.18
N GLU A 60 6.36 -23.28 -11.39
CA GLU A 60 5.31 -22.38 -11.85
C GLU A 60 4.07 -23.19 -12.23
N GLY A 61 2.89 -22.68 -11.88
CA GLY A 61 1.64 -23.31 -12.26
C GLY A 61 0.45 -22.35 -12.22
N PRO A 62 -0.67 -22.72 -12.87
CA PRO A 62 -1.91 -21.97 -12.76
C PRO A 62 -2.46 -22.02 -11.32
N LEU A 63 -3.00 -20.88 -10.89
CA LEU A 63 -3.67 -20.74 -9.59
C LEU A 63 -5.17 -20.66 -9.84
N ARG A 64 -5.88 -21.76 -9.60
CA ARG A 64 -7.35 -21.73 -9.56
C ARG A 64 -7.78 -20.97 -8.32
N THR A 65 -8.59 -19.95 -8.52
CA THR A 65 -9.25 -19.21 -7.45
C THR A 65 -10.25 -20.14 -6.77
N LEU A 66 -9.79 -20.87 -5.75
CA LEU A 66 -10.70 -21.41 -4.75
C LEU A 66 -11.42 -20.21 -4.15
N ARG A 67 -12.75 -20.15 -4.32
CA ARG A 67 -13.60 -19.18 -3.60
C ARG A 67 -13.33 -19.40 -2.13
N LYS A 68 -12.46 -18.56 -1.55
CA LYS A 68 -12.28 -18.54 -0.11
C LYS A 68 -13.63 -18.25 0.52
N SER A 69 -13.91 -18.89 1.65
CA SER A 69 -14.99 -18.53 2.54
C SER A 69 -15.04 -17.00 2.65
N VAL A 70 -16.26 -16.47 2.56
CA VAL A 70 -16.57 -15.04 2.62
C VAL A 70 -15.64 -14.40 3.66
N ALA A 71 -14.71 -13.58 3.18
CA ALA A 71 -13.87 -12.79 4.06
C ALA A 71 -14.80 -12.08 5.05
N PRO A 72 -14.44 -11.98 6.34
CA PRO A 72 -15.28 -11.27 7.31
C PRO A 72 -15.71 -9.96 6.68
N VAL A 73 -17.01 -9.65 6.76
CA VAL A 73 -17.61 -8.43 6.21
C VAL A 73 -16.70 -7.28 6.61
N ILE A 74 -15.90 -6.81 5.66
CA ILE A 74 -15.01 -5.68 5.90
C ILE A 74 -15.99 -4.52 5.98
N GLU A 75 -16.26 -4.05 7.20
CA GLU A 75 -17.01 -2.81 7.38
C GLU A 75 -16.43 -1.78 6.41
N PRO A 76 -17.29 -1.03 5.70
CA PRO A 76 -16.81 -0.05 4.74
C PRO A 76 -15.79 0.85 5.45
N PRO A 77 -14.63 1.13 4.84
CA PRO A 77 -13.54 1.81 5.53
C PRO A 77 -13.91 3.19 6.07
N LYS A 78 -15.01 3.77 5.56
CA LYS A 78 -15.65 5.00 6.04
C LYS A 78 -17.17 4.79 6.22
N ALA A 79 -17.79 5.49 7.17
CA ALA A 79 -19.23 5.43 7.44
C ALA A 79 -20.06 6.21 6.40
N SER A 80 -19.51 7.30 5.87
CA SER A 80 -20.05 8.03 4.72
C SER A 80 -19.03 8.06 3.58
N LEU A 81 -19.46 8.26 2.34
CA LEU A 81 -18.58 8.32 1.18
C LEU A 81 -18.70 9.67 0.48
N LEU A 82 -17.57 10.25 0.13
CA LEU A 82 -17.48 11.39 -0.77
C LEU A 82 -17.80 10.97 -2.22
N PRO A 83 -18.32 11.88 -3.05
CA PRO A 83 -18.60 11.60 -4.45
C PRO A 83 -17.32 11.27 -5.22
N VAL A 84 -17.40 10.30 -6.13
CA VAL A 84 -16.31 9.89 -7.00
C VAL A 84 -16.21 10.86 -8.18
N ARG A 85 -14.99 11.20 -8.60
CA ARG A 85 -14.71 12.05 -9.76
C ARG A 85 -14.87 11.27 -11.06
N LYS A 86 -15.23 11.98 -12.13
CA LYS A 86 -15.40 11.39 -13.47
C LYS A 86 -14.10 11.15 -14.23
N GLN A 87 -13.02 11.82 -13.82
CA GLN A 87 -11.73 11.79 -14.48
C GLN A 87 -10.60 11.85 -13.45
N MET A 88 -9.45 11.28 -13.81
CA MET A 88 -8.25 11.31 -12.98
C MET A 88 -7.56 12.68 -12.94
N ASP A 89 -7.67 13.45 -14.02
CA ASP A 89 -6.90 14.67 -14.21
C ASP A 89 -7.50 15.84 -13.42
N PHE A 90 -6.64 16.75 -12.98
CA PHE A 90 -7.04 17.98 -12.29
C PHE A 90 -6.84 19.16 -13.25
N ALA A 91 -7.79 20.10 -13.24
CA ALA A 91 -7.73 21.32 -14.05
C ALA A 91 -6.70 22.32 -13.50
N SER A 92 -6.39 22.28 -12.20
CA SER A 92 -5.41 23.18 -11.59
C SER A 92 -4.72 22.59 -10.34
N CYS A 93 -3.62 23.22 -9.93
CA CYS A 93 -2.95 22.93 -8.66
C CYS A 93 -3.88 23.21 -7.46
N GLU A 94 -4.69 24.27 -7.55
CA GLU A 94 -5.65 24.63 -6.50
C GLU A 94 -6.74 23.58 -6.34
N GLU A 95 -7.31 23.08 -7.46
CA GLU A 95 -8.28 21.98 -7.43
C GLU A 95 -7.66 20.74 -6.79
N THR A 96 -6.40 20.44 -7.14
CA THR A 96 -5.68 19.30 -6.57
C THR A 96 -5.57 19.43 -5.04
N LEU A 97 -5.12 20.59 -4.54
CA LEU A 97 -4.96 20.81 -3.10
C LEU A 97 -6.30 20.79 -2.36
N ALA A 98 -7.35 21.37 -2.93
CA ALA A 98 -8.70 21.33 -2.37
C ALA A 98 -9.22 19.88 -2.27
N TYR A 99 -9.02 19.10 -3.33
CA TYR A 99 -9.39 17.69 -3.37
C TYR A 99 -8.69 16.86 -2.29
N LEU A 100 -7.37 17.03 -2.14
CA LEU A 100 -6.59 16.32 -1.13
C LEU A 100 -7.03 16.68 0.28
N ARG A 101 -7.27 17.98 0.52
CA ARG A 101 -7.77 18.48 1.80
C ARG A 101 -9.12 17.86 2.12
N GLU A 102 -10.07 17.87 1.20
CA GLU A 102 -11.42 17.29 1.41
C GLU A 102 -11.33 15.79 1.69
N ALA A 103 -10.63 15.02 0.84
CA ALA A 103 -10.52 13.58 0.96
C ALA A 103 -9.91 13.13 2.30
N PHE A 104 -8.81 13.77 2.70
CA PHE A 104 -8.07 13.41 3.91
C PHE A 104 -8.79 13.94 5.17
N SER A 105 -9.34 15.15 5.14
CA SER A 105 -10.15 15.69 6.24
C SER A 105 -11.37 14.81 6.51
N HIS A 106 -12.05 14.37 5.44
CA HIS A 106 -13.19 13.48 5.55
C HIS A 106 -12.83 12.13 6.18
N LEU A 107 -11.65 11.56 5.87
CA LEU A 107 -11.16 10.36 6.57
C LEU A 107 -10.97 10.63 8.06
N LEU A 108 -10.30 11.73 8.42
CA LEU A 108 -10.02 12.05 9.83
C LEU A 108 -11.31 12.29 10.63
N GLN A 109 -12.24 13.06 10.07
CA GLN A 109 -13.54 13.34 10.69
C GLN A 109 -14.40 12.08 10.84
N ASP A 110 -14.41 11.21 9.84
CA ASP A 110 -15.08 9.90 9.91
C ASP A 110 -14.52 9.04 11.07
N LYS A 111 -13.25 9.25 11.45
CA LYS A 111 -12.60 8.61 12.60
C LYS A 111 -12.64 9.45 13.87
N GLY A 112 -13.50 10.47 13.93
CA GLY A 112 -13.75 11.25 15.14
C GLY A 112 -12.70 12.30 15.48
N TYR A 113 -11.81 12.63 14.53
CA TYR A 113 -10.95 13.80 14.69
C TYR A 113 -11.71 15.08 14.33
N LEU A 114 -11.52 16.13 15.11
CA LEU A 114 -12.15 17.42 14.89
C LEU A 114 -11.15 18.42 14.30
N PRO A 115 -11.55 19.26 13.32
CA PRO A 115 -10.71 20.35 12.85
C PRO A 115 -10.35 21.29 14.01
N ALA A 116 -9.09 21.67 14.09
CA ALA A 116 -8.61 22.67 15.04
C ALA A 116 -7.52 23.53 14.39
N GLU A 117 -7.25 24.69 14.98
CA GLU A 117 -6.21 25.58 14.47
C GLU A 117 -4.87 25.31 15.16
N ARG A 118 -3.84 25.07 14.35
CA ARG A 118 -2.46 24.98 14.83
C ARG A 118 -1.50 25.32 13.70
N GLU A 119 -0.50 26.12 14.01
CA GLU A 119 0.51 26.53 13.04
C GLU A 119 1.45 25.38 12.66
N GLY A 120 2.12 25.54 11.51
CA GLY A 120 3.17 24.64 11.04
C GLY A 120 2.72 23.54 10.08
N ALA A 121 1.42 23.42 9.81
CA ALA A 121 0.87 22.53 8.80
C ALA A 121 -0.26 23.20 7.99
N ASP A 122 -0.60 22.68 6.83
CA ASP A 122 -1.71 23.22 6.02
C ASP A 122 -3.06 23.06 6.73
N PHE A 123 -3.23 21.99 7.52
CA PHE A 123 -4.36 21.80 8.41
C PHE A 123 -4.04 20.86 9.58
N TYR A 124 -4.81 21.02 10.65
CA TYR A 124 -4.65 20.29 11.90
C TYR A 124 -5.98 19.73 12.40
N PHE A 125 -5.89 18.56 13.00
CA PHE A 125 -7.02 17.81 13.54
C PHE A 125 -6.66 17.26 14.90
N GLU A 126 -7.62 17.18 15.81
CA GLU A 126 -7.38 16.67 17.16
C GLU A 126 -8.44 15.64 17.57
N ARG A 127 -8.00 14.61 18.28
CA ARG A 127 -8.87 13.67 18.98
C ARG A 127 -8.25 13.28 20.31
N GLU A 128 -8.97 13.50 21.41
CA GLU A 128 -8.55 13.09 22.76
C GLU A 128 -7.13 13.58 23.12
N GLY A 129 -6.79 14.84 22.78
CA GLY A 129 -5.47 15.42 23.03
C GLY A 129 -4.36 14.96 22.08
N LYS A 130 -4.67 14.11 21.09
CA LYS A 130 -3.74 13.66 20.05
C LYS A 130 -3.99 14.41 18.76
N GLY A 131 -2.96 15.10 18.28
CA GLY A 131 -2.98 15.89 17.08
C GLY A 131 -2.63 15.11 15.82
N PHE A 132 -3.14 15.58 14.68
CA PHE A 132 -2.81 15.11 13.36
C PHE A 132 -2.48 16.32 12.48
N PHE A 133 -1.20 16.45 12.11
CA PHE A 133 -0.68 17.55 11.29
C PHE A 133 -0.58 17.09 9.83
N VAL A 134 -1.10 17.88 8.89
CA VAL A 134 -1.15 17.47 7.48
C VAL A 134 -0.67 18.59 6.56
N ASN A 135 0.25 18.25 5.67
CA ASN A 135 0.62 19.06 4.51
C ASN A 135 0.17 18.36 3.22
N CYS A 136 -0.43 19.11 2.30
CA CYS A 136 -0.78 18.64 0.97
C CYS A 136 0.26 19.07 -0.05
N VAL A 137 0.55 18.22 -1.04
CA VAL A 137 1.44 18.53 -2.16
C VAL A 137 0.82 18.05 -3.45
N VAL A 138 0.98 18.83 -4.51
CA VAL A 138 0.46 18.49 -5.84
C VAL A 138 1.22 17.31 -6.44
N ARG A 139 2.53 17.22 -6.16
CA ARG A 139 3.44 16.24 -6.74
C ARG A 139 4.61 15.94 -5.80
N PHE A 140 5.27 14.80 -6.01
CA PHE A 140 6.49 14.42 -5.29
C PHE A 140 7.73 14.91 -6.04
N ASP A 141 8.10 16.14 -5.75
CA ASP A 141 9.29 16.84 -6.23
C ASP A 141 10.13 17.35 -5.04
N GLU A 142 11.12 18.21 -5.31
CA GLU A 142 11.95 18.81 -4.27
C GLU A 142 11.14 19.70 -3.29
N PRO A 143 10.23 20.58 -3.76
CA PRO A 143 9.29 21.29 -2.87
C PRO A 143 8.50 20.38 -1.94
N ALA A 144 8.06 19.20 -2.41
CA ALA A 144 7.38 18.24 -1.54
C ALA A 144 8.26 17.66 -0.45
N PHE A 145 9.55 17.46 -0.73
CA PHE A 145 10.50 17.01 0.28
C PHE A 145 10.75 18.09 1.34
N GLU A 146 10.87 19.35 0.95
CA GLU A 146 10.99 20.46 1.90
C GLU A 146 9.74 20.56 2.79
N ARG A 147 8.52 20.38 2.24
CA ARG A 147 7.30 20.29 3.06
C ARG A 147 7.30 19.12 4.03
N ALA A 148 7.88 17.98 3.65
CA ALA A 148 8.05 16.84 4.55
C ALA A 148 9.06 17.15 5.67
N ARG A 149 10.16 17.84 5.35
CA ARG A 149 11.15 18.29 6.34
C ARG A 149 10.56 19.26 7.35
N SER A 150 9.71 20.19 6.93
CA SER A 150 9.00 21.08 7.86
C SER A 150 8.14 20.31 8.86
N LEU A 151 7.52 19.18 8.48
CA LEU A 151 6.80 18.32 9.42
C LEU A 151 7.74 17.60 10.39
N VAL A 152 8.93 17.20 9.95
CA VAL A 152 9.96 16.62 10.85
C VAL A 152 10.40 17.66 11.88
N GLU A 153 10.63 18.90 11.46
CA GLU A 153 11.02 20.01 12.34
C GLU A 153 9.90 20.36 13.33
N LEU A 154 8.66 20.45 12.86
CA LEU A 154 7.48 20.64 13.70
C LEU A 154 7.34 19.52 14.74
N ARG A 155 7.51 18.27 14.32
CA ARG A 155 7.46 17.14 15.27
C ARG A 155 8.52 17.27 16.35
N ARG A 156 9.74 17.70 16.00
CA ARG A 156 10.84 17.90 16.95
C ARG A 156 10.59 19.08 17.90
N SER A 157 10.00 20.17 17.40
CA SER A 157 9.71 21.36 18.22
C SER A 157 8.68 21.08 19.31
N LEU A 158 7.76 20.12 19.08
CA LEU A 158 6.73 19.71 20.03
C LEU A 158 7.24 18.80 21.18
N LYS A 159 8.54 18.51 21.26
CA LYS A 159 9.18 17.71 22.32
C LYS A 159 8.39 16.43 22.67
N SER A 160 7.89 16.28 23.90
CA SER A 160 7.15 15.11 24.37
C SER A 160 5.78 14.95 23.70
N GLN A 161 5.15 16.05 23.25
CA GLN A 161 3.87 15.98 22.53
C GLN A 161 4.05 15.48 21.10
N GLY A 162 5.22 15.70 20.48
CA GLY A 162 5.49 15.26 19.11
C GLY A 162 5.42 13.74 18.91
N ALA A 163 5.63 12.95 19.97
CA ALA A 163 5.48 11.49 19.91
C ALA A 163 4.01 11.04 19.96
N ALA A 164 3.12 11.84 20.57
CA ALA A 164 1.69 11.52 20.69
C ALA A 164 0.88 11.89 19.43
N ASN A 165 1.47 12.71 18.55
CA ASN A 165 0.84 13.23 17.35
C ASN A 165 1.24 12.44 16.10
N ASP A 166 0.38 12.45 15.10
CA ASP A 166 0.63 11.92 13.76
C ASP A 166 0.91 13.07 12.78
N PHE A 167 1.74 12.80 11.76
CA PHE A 167 2.17 13.80 10.77
C PHE A 167 2.07 13.20 9.37
N ALA A 168 1.52 13.95 8.42
CA ALA A 168 1.23 13.46 7.08
C ALA A 168 1.64 14.44 5.97
N LEU A 169 2.28 13.89 4.94
CA LEU A 169 2.38 14.48 3.62
C LEU A 169 1.39 13.75 2.69
N VAL A 170 0.44 14.49 2.13
CA VAL A 170 -0.66 13.94 1.32
C VAL A 170 -0.54 14.44 -0.11
N ALA A 171 -0.61 13.54 -1.07
CA ALA A 171 -0.52 13.86 -2.49
C ALA A 171 -1.53 13.02 -3.31
N PRO A 172 -1.74 13.32 -4.61
CA PRO A 172 -2.46 12.41 -5.49
C PRO A 172 -1.68 11.09 -5.60
N ALA A 173 -2.40 9.98 -5.65
CA ALA A 173 -1.81 8.65 -5.73
C ALA A 173 -1.12 8.42 -7.08
N ILE A 174 -1.59 9.07 -8.15
CA ILE A 174 -0.98 9.02 -9.48
C ILE A 174 -0.73 10.46 -9.94
N GLN A 175 0.55 10.81 -10.14
CA GLN A 175 0.97 12.18 -10.44
C GLN A 175 1.38 12.40 -11.90
N GLU A 176 1.22 11.38 -12.75
CA GLU A 176 1.59 11.43 -14.17
C GLU A 176 0.78 12.47 -14.96
N PRO A 177 -0.55 12.64 -14.74
CA PRO A 177 -1.28 13.79 -15.29
C PRO A 177 -0.77 15.16 -14.86
N LEU A 178 -0.05 15.23 -13.75
CA LEU A 178 0.54 16.44 -13.18
C LEU A 178 2.01 16.62 -13.60
N GLY A 179 2.47 15.83 -14.58
CA GLY A 179 3.80 15.91 -15.18
C GLY A 179 4.89 15.12 -14.45
N ILE A 180 4.55 14.29 -13.45
CA ILE A 180 5.52 13.41 -12.79
C ILE A 180 5.30 11.96 -13.23
N PRO A 181 6.18 11.38 -14.06
CA PRO A 181 6.07 9.99 -14.47
C PRO A 181 5.98 9.06 -13.25
N LEU A 182 5.17 8.00 -13.33
CA LEU A 182 4.97 7.08 -12.20
C LEU A 182 6.31 6.56 -11.63
N ARG A 183 7.27 6.26 -12.50
CA ARG A 183 8.64 5.84 -12.12
C ARG A 183 9.39 6.88 -11.26
N HIS A 184 9.17 8.17 -11.48
CA HIS A 184 9.82 9.25 -10.72
C HIS A 184 9.16 9.40 -9.36
N GLN A 185 7.83 9.33 -9.31
CA GLN A 185 7.08 9.25 -8.05
C GLN A 185 7.56 8.05 -7.19
N GLU A 186 7.64 6.85 -7.77
CA GLU A 186 8.10 5.65 -7.06
C GLU A 186 9.54 5.81 -6.55
N ARG A 187 10.42 6.41 -7.36
CA ARG A 187 11.81 6.68 -6.97
C ARG A 187 11.89 7.70 -5.83
N TRP A 188 11.06 8.75 -5.86
CA TRP A 188 10.99 9.74 -4.78
C TRP A 188 10.58 9.06 -3.47
N VAL A 189 9.50 8.28 -3.49
CA VAL A 189 9.03 7.54 -2.31
C VAL A 189 10.13 6.60 -1.81
N ALA A 190 10.74 5.78 -2.68
CA ALA A 190 11.79 4.85 -2.31
C ALA A 190 13.03 5.53 -1.70
N ARG A 191 13.39 6.72 -2.20
CA ARG A 191 14.54 7.51 -1.72
C ARG A 191 14.30 8.08 -0.32
N HIS A 192 13.07 8.48 0.00
CA HIS A 192 12.77 9.22 1.23
C HIS A 192 12.02 8.39 2.28
N GLN A 193 11.47 7.23 1.93
CA GLN A 193 10.62 6.41 2.81
C GLN A 193 11.31 6.04 4.12
N GLU A 194 12.60 5.67 4.09
CA GLU A 194 13.32 5.22 5.28
C GLU A 194 13.48 6.38 6.27
N HIS A 195 14.02 7.50 5.79
CA HIS A 195 14.17 8.71 6.59
C HIS A 195 12.84 9.17 7.20
N LEU A 196 11.79 9.30 6.37
CA LEU A 196 10.47 9.75 6.82
C LEU A 196 9.83 8.75 7.79
N SER A 197 10.00 7.45 7.58
CA SER A 197 9.48 6.42 8.49
C SER A 197 10.14 6.47 9.87
N VAL A 198 11.46 6.65 9.92
CA VAL A 198 12.21 6.83 11.18
C VAL A 198 11.70 8.06 11.93
N GLN A 199 11.40 9.15 11.22
CA GLN A 199 10.85 10.37 11.81
C GLN A 199 9.33 10.28 12.07
N ARG A 200 8.67 9.16 11.78
CA ARG A 200 7.22 8.95 11.90
C ARG A 200 6.38 9.93 11.07
N ILE A 201 6.86 10.30 9.88
CA ILE A 201 6.10 11.09 8.91
C ILE A 201 5.44 10.15 7.90
N GLY A 202 4.11 10.15 7.89
CA GLY A 202 3.30 9.39 6.94
C GLY A 202 3.26 10.05 5.58
N VAL A 203 3.51 9.30 4.51
CA VAL A 203 3.27 9.75 3.13
C VAL A 203 2.07 8.98 2.62
N TYR A 204 1.07 9.71 2.12
CA TYR A 204 -0.20 9.12 1.69
C TYR A 204 -0.59 9.60 0.29
N GLY A 205 -1.04 8.66 -0.54
CA GLY A 205 -1.58 8.92 -1.87
C GLY A 205 -3.11 8.81 -1.88
N VAL A 206 -3.82 9.88 -2.21
CA VAL A 206 -5.28 9.86 -2.43
C VAL A 206 -5.54 9.41 -3.87
N ASN A 207 -6.34 8.37 -4.08
CA ASN A 207 -6.73 7.92 -5.41
C ASN A 207 -7.33 9.08 -6.20
N ASN A 208 -6.90 9.32 -7.45
CA ASN A 208 -7.31 10.50 -8.20
C ASN A 208 -8.81 10.57 -8.53
N GLU A 209 -9.49 9.43 -8.64
CA GLU A 209 -10.92 9.35 -8.96
C GLU A 209 -11.77 9.17 -7.68
N ASP A 210 -11.32 8.32 -6.76
CA ASP A 210 -12.08 7.94 -5.57
C ASP A 210 -11.47 8.54 -4.28
N PRO A 211 -11.98 9.68 -3.79
CA PRO A 211 -11.46 10.33 -2.57
C PRO A 211 -11.59 9.48 -1.29
N ASN A 212 -12.32 8.35 -1.36
CA ASN A 212 -12.49 7.45 -0.23
C ASN A 212 -11.37 6.42 -0.14
N LYS A 213 -10.47 6.35 -1.13
CA LYS A 213 -9.32 5.43 -1.17
C LYS A 213 -8.01 6.20 -1.01
N ILE A 214 -7.39 6.03 0.15
CA ILE A 214 -6.12 6.67 0.50
C ILE A 214 -5.11 5.57 0.84
N TYR A 215 -3.97 5.60 0.17
CA TYR A 215 -2.93 4.58 0.23
C TYR A 215 -1.74 5.06 1.05
N PRO A 216 -1.25 4.27 2.01
CA PRO A 216 -0.05 4.59 2.74
C PRO A 216 1.20 4.17 1.95
N PHE A 217 2.18 5.06 1.86
CA PHE A 217 3.48 4.80 1.24
C PHE A 217 4.62 4.64 2.27
N THR A 218 4.44 5.12 3.50
CA THR A 218 5.41 4.97 4.60
C THR A 218 4.77 4.35 5.84
N VAL A 219 4.56 5.14 6.91
CA VAL A 219 4.06 4.68 8.20
C VAL A 219 2.54 4.80 8.31
N TYR A 220 1.94 3.95 9.13
CA TYR A 220 0.54 4.08 9.51
C TYR A 220 0.40 5.01 10.72
N PRO A 221 -0.72 5.75 10.82
CA PRO A 221 -1.04 6.51 12.03
C PRO A 221 -1.11 5.62 13.27
N GLN A 222 -0.94 6.23 14.44
CA GLN A 222 -0.96 5.50 15.71
C GLN A 222 -2.36 5.00 16.07
N ALA A 223 -3.38 5.80 15.75
CA ALA A 223 -4.77 5.50 16.06
C ALA A 223 -5.25 4.21 15.37
N LEU A 224 -5.91 3.33 16.13
CA LEU A 224 -6.14 1.93 15.72
C LEU A 224 -7.08 1.83 14.51
N GLU A 225 -8.14 2.62 14.50
CA GLU A 225 -9.12 2.66 13.41
C GLU A 225 -8.53 3.24 12.11
N LEU A 226 -7.68 4.26 12.19
CA LEU A 226 -6.92 4.74 11.03
C LEU A 226 -5.92 3.67 10.55
N LYS A 227 -5.21 3.02 11.47
CA LYS A 227 -4.29 1.92 11.15
C LYS A 227 -5.00 0.78 10.43
N ARG A 228 -6.19 0.38 10.89
CA ARG A 228 -7.03 -0.65 10.24
C ARG A 228 -7.43 -0.23 8.82
N TYR A 229 -7.86 1.02 8.64
CA TYR A 229 -8.16 1.57 7.32
C TYR A 229 -6.95 1.42 6.38
N PHE A 230 -5.77 1.86 6.81
CA PHE A 230 -4.56 1.85 5.98
C PHE A 230 -3.99 0.44 5.75
N MET A 231 -4.19 -0.50 6.67
CA MET A 231 -3.88 -1.92 6.45
C MET A 231 -4.71 -2.52 5.31
N ILE A 232 -5.97 -2.11 5.17
CA ILE A 232 -6.85 -2.58 4.09
C ILE A 232 -6.45 -1.92 2.77
N THR A 233 -6.28 -0.60 2.74
CA THR A 233 -6.00 0.13 1.49
C THR A 233 -4.60 -0.12 0.95
N SER A 234 -3.59 -0.35 1.82
CA SER A 234 -2.22 -0.68 1.37
C SER A 234 -2.16 -1.88 0.43
N GLN A 235 -2.95 -2.93 0.68
CA GLN A 235 -3.01 -4.11 -0.17
C GLN A 235 -3.60 -3.80 -1.55
N GLN A 236 -4.47 -2.79 -1.63
CA GLN A 236 -5.13 -2.38 -2.86
C GLN A 236 -4.23 -1.52 -3.76
N TRP A 237 -3.25 -0.80 -3.19
CA TRP A 237 -2.36 0.07 -3.96
C TRP A 237 -1.64 -0.68 -5.08
N SER A 238 -1.13 -1.88 -4.79
CA SER A 238 -0.46 -2.71 -5.80
C SER A 238 -1.36 -3.02 -7.01
N LEU A 239 -2.64 -3.31 -6.77
CA LEU A 239 -3.63 -3.56 -7.82
C LEU A 239 -3.97 -2.32 -8.62
N VAL A 240 -4.15 -1.17 -7.95
CA VAL A 240 -4.43 0.12 -8.61
C VAL A 240 -3.27 0.52 -9.50
N ARG A 241 -2.04 0.46 -8.97
CA ARG A 241 -0.80 0.69 -9.72
C ARG A 241 -0.70 -0.20 -10.95
N SER A 242 -0.87 -1.53 -10.78
CA SER A 242 -0.77 -2.47 -11.91
C SER A 242 -1.83 -2.21 -12.98
N ARG A 243 -3.06 -1.89 -12.58
CA ARG A 243 -4.13 -1.55 -13.53
C ARG A 243 -3.79 -0.29 -14.32
N TYR A 244 -3.32 0.75 -13.65
CA TYR A 244 -2.94 2.00 -14.30
C TYR A 244 -1.85 1.77 -15.37
N VAL A 245 -0.81 1.00 -15.04
CA VAL A 245 0.25 0.66 -16.01
C VAL A 245 -0.31 -0.08 -17.23
N LEU A 246 -1.21 -1.05 -17.03
CA LEU A 246 -1.83 -1.80 -18.13
C LEU A 246 -2.73 -0.93 -19.02
N GLU A 247 -3.52 -0.04 -18.42
CA GLU A 247 -4.40 0.87 -19.16
C GLU A 247 -3.61 1.92 -19.93
N ARG A 248 -2.50 2.39 -19.37
CA ARG A 248 -1.58 3.29 -20.05
C ARG A 248 -1.01 2.66 -21.32
N THR A 249 -0.52 1.42 -21.27
CA THR A 249 0.03 0.73 -22.45
C THR A 249 -1.01 0.64 -23.57
N LYS A 250 -2.29 0.42 -23.24
CA LYS A 250 -3.38 0.38 -24.23
C LYS A 250 -3.74 1.73 -24.85
N ARG A 251 -3.38 2.85 -24.21
CA ARG A 251 -3.62 4.20 -24.75
C ARG A 251 -2.48 4.70 -25.64
N GLU A 252 -1.30 4.07 -25.51
CA GLU A 252 -0.11 4.38 -26.30
C GLU A 252 -0.03 3.52 -27.59
N GLU A 253 -0.88 2.49 -27.73
CA GLU A 253 -1.12 1.68 -28.94
C GLU A 253 -2.23 2.27 -29.82
#